data_AF-N1Z533-F1
#
_entry.id   AF-N1Z533-F1
#
_cell.length_a   1.000
_cell.length_b   1.000
_cell.length_c   1.000
_cell.angle_alpha   90.00
_cell.angle_beta   90.00
_cell.angle_gamma   90.00
#
_symmetry.space_group_name_H-M   'P 1'
#
loop_
_entity.id
_entity.type
_entity.pdbx_description
1 polymer ?
#
loop_
_entity_poly.entity_id
_entity_poly.type
_entity_poly.pdbx_seq_one_letter_code
_entity_poly.pdbx_strand_id
1 'polypeptide(L)'
;RIEKPIKLIAVQDRNHHNKPILATNVTKLFFLCEELGGEFVPNDETDACDYFSLDNLPKLSIDRNTKEQIAMCLAAAKDPNWKTKFE
;
A
#
# COMPACT_ATOMS: atom_id res chain seq x y z
N ARG A 1 -5.47 7.16 -13.76
CA ARG A 1 -4.77 8.13 -12.89
C ARG A 1 -3.28 8.06 -13.17
N ILE A 2 -2.60 9.20 -13.12
CA ILE A 2 -1.17 9.37 -13.36
C ILE A 2 -0.53 9.66 -12.00
N GLU A 3 0.43 8.84 -11.60
CA GLU A 3 1.05 8.89 -10.27
C GLU A 3 2.57 9.00 -10.40
N LYS A 4 3.20 9.72 -9.48
CA LYS A 4 4.66 9.79 -9.37
C LYS A 4 5.12 9.30 -8.00
N PRO A 5 6.02 8.31 -7.90
CA PRO A 5 6.56 7.89 -6.62
C PRO A 5 7.47 9.00 -6.05
N ILE A 6 7.25 9.36 -4.79
CA ILE A 6 8.01 10.43 -4.11
C ILE A 6 8.82 9.94 -2.91
N LYS A 7 8.45 8.80 -2.29
CA LYS A 7 9.18 8.24 -1.15
C LYS A 7 8.96 6.72 -1.02
N LEU A 8 10.02 5.96 -0.73
CA LEU A 8 9.90 4.57 -0.28
C LEU A 8 9.56 4.55 1.22
N ILE A 9 8.39 4.02 1.58
CA ILE A 9 7.87 3.96 2.95
C ILE A 9 8.45 2.76 3.70
N ALA A 10 8.43 1.59 3.07
CA ALA A 10 8.86 0.34 3.68
C ALA A 10 9.26 -0.72 2.66
N VAL A 11 10.16 -1.60 3.08
CA VAL A 11 10.51 -2.87 2.44
C VAL A 11 10.25 -3.96 3.47
N GLN A 12 9.31 -4.86 3.20
CA GLN A 12 8.85 -5.87 4.16
C GLN A 12 8.84 -7.27 3.57
N ASP A 13 9.09 -8.28 4.39
CA ASP A 13 8.79 -9.67 4.05
C ASP A 13 7.29 -9.93 4.24
N ARG A 14 6.61 -10.37 3.18
CA ARG A 14 5.19 -10.78 3.24
C ARG A 14 4.92 -11.74 4.39
N ASN A 15 5.77 -12.74 4.61
CA ASN A 15 5.50 -13.81 5.58
C ASN A 15 5.48 -13.34 7.04
N HIS A 16 6.12 -12.20 7.33
CA HIS A 16 6.07 -11.56 8.64
C HIS A 16 4.75 -10.84 8.90
N HIS A 17 4.10 -10.31 7.86
CA HIS A 17 2.92 -9.42 8.00
C HIS A 17 1.61 -10.01 7.48
N ASN A 18 1.67 -11.00 6.60
CA ASN A 18 0.51 -11.60 5.95
C ASN A 18 0.46 -13.11 6.23
N LYS A 19 -0.75 -13.65 6.39
CA LYS A 19 -1.01 -15.07 6.56
C LYS A 19 -1.91 -15.59 5.43
N PRO A 20 -1.77 -16.87 5.03
CA PRO A 20 -0.82 -17.87 5.54
C PRO A 20 0.63 -17.59 5.09
N ILE A 21 1.60 -18.22 5.75
CA ILE A 21 3.00 -18.21 5.31
C ILE A 21 3.09 -18.97 3.99
N LEU A 22 3.82 -18.41 3.03
CA LEU A 22 4.09 -19.04 1.74
C LEU A 22 5.49 -19.66 1.75
N ALA A 23 5.66 -20.76 1.00
CA ALA A 23 6.98 -21.34 0.74
C ALA A 23 7.86 -20.42 -0.14
N THR A 24 7.24 -19.53 -0.91
CA THR A 24 7.90 -18.51 -1.71
C THR A 24 8.08 -17.23 -0.91
N ASN A 25 9.29 -16.66 -0.93
CA ASN A 25 9.57 -15.38 -0.32
C ASN A 25 9.10 -14.23 -1.21
N VAL A 26 8.39 -13.27 -0.64
CA VAL A 26 7.87 -12.10 -1.34
C VAL A 26 8.25 -10.85 -0.57
N THR A 27 9.08 -10.01 -1.17
CA THR A 27 9.40 -8.68 -0.63
C THR A 27 8.39 -7.66 -1.13
N LYS A 28 7.72 -6.96 -0.21
CA LYS A 28 6.72 -5.93 -0.49
C LYS A 28 7.36 -4.56 -0.31
N LEU A 29 7.34 -3.77 -1.38
CA LEU A 29 7.80 -2.38 -1.35
C LEU A 29 6.58 -1.47 -1.35
N PHE A 30 6.51 -0.56 -0.37
CA PHE A 30 5.44 0.43 -0.27
C PHE A 30 5.98 1.81 -0.64
N PHE A 31 5.42 2.44 -1.67
CA PHE A 31 5.78 3.79 -2.10
C PHE A 31 4.67 4.78 -1.75
N LEU A 32 5.06 5.95 -1.25
CA LEU A 32 4.20 7.14 -1.23
C LEU A 32 4.27 7.76 -2.63
N CYS A 33 3.11 8.06 -3.20
CA CYS A 33 2.98 8.67 -4.52
C CYS A 33 2.22 9.99 -4.43
N GLU A 34 2.47 10.83 -5.42
CA GLU A 34 1.72 12.05 -5.69
C GLU A 34 0.86 11.83 -6.94
N GLU A 35 -0.45 12.09 -6.82
CA GLU A 35 -1.39 12.06 -7.94
C GLU A 35 -1.18 13.31 -8.79
N LEU A 36 -0.76 13.12 -10.05
CA LEU A 36 -0.51 14.20 -11.01
C LEU A 36 -1.74 14.51 -11.86
N GLY A 37 -2.79 13.67 -11.78
CA GLY A 37 -4.08 13.85 -12.45
C GLY A 37 -4.54 12.63 -13.26
N GLY A 38 -5.44 12.87 -14.20
CA GLY A 38 -6.09 11.81 -14.97
C GLY A 38 -7.18 11.09 -14.18
N GLU A 39 -8.00 10.31 -14.87
CA GLU A 39 -9.17 9.65 -14.27
C GLU A 39 -8.99 8.12 -14.25
N PHE A 40 -9.75 7.44 -13.40
CA PHE A 40 -9.81 5.99 -13.41
C PHE A 40 -10.74 5.53 -14.52
N VAL A 41 -10.32 4.50 -15.27
CA VAL A 41 -11.13 3.81 -16.26
C VAL A 41 -11.08 2.32 -15.93
N PRO A 42 -12.22 1.64 -15.72
CA PRO A 42 -12.28 0.21 -15.51
C PRO A 42 -11.58 -0.58 -16.63
N ASN A 43 -10.97 -1.70 -16.28
CA ASN A 43 -10.27 -2.57 -17.22
C ASN A 43 -10.29 -4.03 -16.72
N ASP A 44 -9.72 -4.95 -17.51
CA ASP A 44 -9.74 -6.39 -17.23
C ASP A 44 -9.08 -6.80 -15.90
N GLU A 45 -8.30 -5.92 -15.27
CA GLU A 45 -7.64 -6.18 -13.99
C GLU A 45 -8.36 -5.51 -12.79
N THR A 46 -9.03 -4.37 -13.01
CA THR A 46 -9.58 -3.54 -11.93
C THR A 46 -10.93 -2.93 -12.33
N ASP A 47 -11.97 -3.28 -11.58
CA ASP A 47 -13.33 -2.82 -11.84
C ASP A 47 -13.62 -1.41 -11.28
N ALA A 48 -12.99 -1.04 -10.16
CA ALA A 48 -13.28 0.21 -9.44
C ALA A 48 -12.06 0.74 -8.67
N CYS A 49 -12.05 2.06 -8.43
CA CYS A 49 -11.04 2.75 -7.64
C CYS A 49 -11.69 3.88 -6.84
N ASP A 50 -11.43 3.94 -5.53
CA ASP A 50 -12.01 4.96 -4.64
C ASP A 50 -11.08 5.26 -3.45
N TYR A 51 -11.40 6.33 -2.72
CA TYR A 51 -10.71 6.80 -1.52
C TYR A 51 -11.45 6.37 -0.25
N PHE A 52 -10.70 5.85 0.72
CA PHE A 52 -11.25 5.34 1.97
C PHE A 52 -10.54 5.94 3.18
N SER A 53 -11.29 6.20 4.25
CA SER A 53 -10.70 6.49 5.55
C SER A 53 -10.26 5.19 6.24
N LEU A 54 -9.29 5.29 7.16
CA LEU A 54 -8.77 4.12 7.89
C LEU A 54 -9.86 3.42 8.75
N ASP A 55 -10.87 4.17 9.17
CA ASP A 55 -11.99 3.67 9.98
C ASP A 55 -13.12 3.08 9.13
N ASN A 56 -13.10 3.33 7.81
CA ASN A 56 -14.11 2.85 6.87
C ASN A 56 -13.46 2.17 5.66
N LEU A 57 -12.53 1.25 5.93
CA LEU A 57 -11.90 0.44 4.88
C LEU A 57 -12.89 -0.58 4.30
N PRO A 58 -12.83 -0.84 2.99
CA PRO A 58 -13.58 -1.93 2.40
C PRO A 58 -13.00 -3.28 2.86
N LYS A 59 -13.63 -4.38 2.44
CA LYS A 59 -13.06 -5.72 2.65
C LYS A 59 -11.68 -5.78 1.99
N LEU A 60 -10.65 -5.99 2.81
CA LEU A 60 -9.27 -6.05 2.33
C LEU A 60 -8.93 -7.41 1.71
N SER A 61 -8.07 -7.38 0.69
CA SER A 61 -7.37 -8.56 0.21
C SER A 61 -6.14 -8.79 1.09
N ILE A 62 -6.30 -9.57 2.17
CA ILE A 62 -5.29 -9.73 3.23
C ILE A 62 -3.93 -10.26 2.72
N ASP A 63 -3.89 -10.97 1.59
CA ASP A 63 -2.62 -11.36 0.96
C ASP A 63 -1.82 -10.16 0.39
N ARG A 64 -2.53 -9.13 -0.06
CA ARG A 64 -1.97 -7.93 -0.70
C ARG A 64 -1.66 -6.84 0.31
N ASN A 65 -2.53 -6.60 1.28
CA ASN A 65 -2.31 -5.59 2.32
C ASN A 65 -3.11 -5.90 3.60
N THR A 66 -2.59 -5.46 4.74
CA THR A 66 -3.30 -5.49 6.02
C THR A 66 -3.66 -4.08 6.48
N LYS A 67 -4.57 -3.98 7.47
CA LYS A 67 -4.93 -2.70 8.08
C LYS A 67 -3.71 -2.00 8.70
N GLU A 68 -2.80 -2.77 9.29
CA GLU A 68 -1.57 -2.28 9.92
C GLU A 68 -0.62 -1.67 8.88
N GLN A 69 -0.48 -2.32 7.71
CA GLN A 69 0.32 -1.79 6.60
C GLN A 69 -0.30 -0.50 6.02
N ILE A 70 -1.62 -0.44 5.89
CA ILE A 70 -2.32 0.78 5.44
C ILE A 70 -2.12 1.91 6.47
N ALA A 71 -2.27 1.62 7.76
CA ALA A 71 -2.04 2.59 8.83
C ALA A 71 -0.60 3.11 8.83
N MET A 72 0.39 2.23 8.60
CA MET A 72 1.79 2.60 8.43
C MET A 72 1.98 3.58 7.26
N CYS A 73 1.37 3.33 6.09
CA CYS A 73 1.47 4.23 4.95
C CYS A 73 0.88 5.61 5.26
N LEU A 74 -0.26 5.67 5.95
CA LEU A 74 -0.86 6.93 6.38
C LEU A 74 -0.01 7.69 7.41
N ALA A 75 0.64 6.97 8.33
CA ALA A 75 1.59 7.57 9.27
C ALA A 75 2.80 8.16 8.53
N ALA A 76 3.36 7.42 7.57
CA ALA A 76 4.48 7.88 6.76
C ALA A 76 4.15 9.09 5.89
N ALA A 77 2.92 9.18 5.38
CA ALA A 77 2.45 10.34 4.61
C ALA A 77 2.35 11.61 5.47
N LYS A 78 2.10 11.49 6.78
CA LYS A 78 1.98 12.61 7.72
C LYS A 78 3.31 13.00 8.36
N ASP A 79 4.34 12.17 8.25
CA ASP A 79 5.64 12.40 8.85
C ASP A 79 6.68 12.81 7.78
N PRO A 80 7.06 14.12 7.72
CA PRO A 80 8.06 14.58 6.77
C PRO A 80 9.43 13.91 6.99
N ASN A 81 9.72 13.49 8.23
CA ASN A 81 10.98 12.87 8.63
C ASN A 81 10.95 11.34 8.65
N TRP A 82 9.87 10.73 8.13
CA TRP A 82 9.70 9.29 8.11
C TRP A 82 10.95 8.58 7.57
N LYS A 83 11.48 7.65 8.35
CA LYS A 83 12.57 6.78 7.93
C LYS A 83 11.99 5.51 7.33
N THR A 84 12.41 5.20 6.11
CA THR A 84 12.03 3.95 5.44
C THR A 84 12.29 2.77 6.36
N LYS A 85 11.27 1.94 6.55
CA LYS A 85 11.39 0.72 7.37
C LYS A 85 11.93 -0.42 6.50
N PHE A 86 12.90 -1.16 7.02
CA PHE A 86 13.49 -2.32 6.37
C PHE A 86 13.41 -3.51 7.31
N GLU A 87 13.23 -4.68 6.73
CA GLU A 87 13.17 -5.99 7.38
C GLU A 87 13.96 -7.01 6.57
#